data_AF-A0A9D1MEK1-F1
#
_entry.id   AF-A0A9D1MEK1-F1
#
_cell.length_a   1.000
_cell.length_b   1.000
_cell.length_c   1.000
_cell.angle_alpha   90.00
_cell.angle_beta   90.00
_cell.angle_gamma   90.00
#
_symmetry.space_group_name_H-M   'P 1'
#
loop_
_entity.id
_entity.type
_entity.pdbx_description
1 polymer ?
#
loop_
_entity_poly.entity_id
_entity_poly.type
_entity_poly.pdbx_seq_one_letter_code
_entity_poly.pdbx_strand_id
1 'polypeptide(L)'
;MEKKDNKHYLSNRETREIAKENLRQMRKYEKQKKAKIPESDYITSMKKDDTIIEIENLHTYFFTDSGTVKAVNGVSFDIPEGSVVGVVGESGCGKSVTSLAIMRLVQGPQGQIVDGSIRFKSSDFIYDEKGKPVPVYERDAKGEIVYAPACVRNRNGEVRTDPVQKKDLNGEPLFEEKDGKKVPVYETDENGEIVRAPRLKKDKEGNPVLEPVQKRDSNGFPVFETEPKVFDIAKMPIGEMRKLRGKEIAMIFQEPMTSLNPVFTIGNQLDEAILVNNPGVTNEQAKRHSINMLTQVGIAMPEEVYKKFPHELSGGMRQRVMIAMA
;
A
#
# COMPACT_ATOMS: atom_id res chain seq x y z
N MET A 1 -12.93 -65.86 -4.57
CA MET A 1 -12.04 -64.89 -5.24
C MET A 1 -12.09 -63.60 -4.43
N GLU A 2 -11.14 -63.42 -3.52
CA GLU A 2 -10.96 -62.15 -2.81
C GLU A 2 -10.66 -61.05 -3.83
N LYS A 3 -11.48 -60.00 -3.83
CA LYS A 3 -11.15 -58.76 -4.53
C LYS A 3 -9.89 -58.21 -3.87
N LYS A 4 -8.77 -58.24 -4.60
CA LYS A 4 -7.59 -57.44 -4.25
C LYS A 4 -8.03 -55.98 -4.24
N ASP A 5 -8.22 -55.41 -3.07
CA ASP A 5 -8.38 -53.97 -2.90
C ASP A 5 -7.12 -53.31 -3.45
N ASN A 6 -7.26 -52.69 -4.62
CA ASN A 6 -6.18 -52.00 -5.29
C ASN A 6 -5.96 -50.68 -4.53
N LYS A 7 -5.17 -50.72 -3.45
CA LYS A 7 -4.86 -49.62 -2.51
C LYS A 7 -4.35 -48.31 -3.14
N HIS A 8 -4.06 -48.30 -4.45
CA HIS A 8 -3.53 -47.14 -5.16
C HIS A 8 -4.58 -46.22 -5.79
N TYR A 9 -5.85 -46.62 -5.89
CA TYR A 9 -6.88 -45.80 -6.54
C TYR A 9 -8.11 -45.63 -5.63
N LEU A 10 -8.46 -44.36 -5.37
CA LEU A 10 -9.70 -43.99 -4.70
C LEU A 10 -10.89 -44.46 -5.55
N SER A 11 -11.86 -45.10 -4.90
CA SER A 11 -13.13 -45.43 -5.56
C SER A 11 -13.93 -44.16 -5.84
N ASN A 12 -14.79 -44.19 -6.87
CA ASN A 12 -15.68 -43.06 -7.19
C ASN A 12 -16.56 -42.61 -6.01
N ARG A 13 -16.86 -43.54 -5.08
CA ARG A 13 -17.62 -43.21 -3.87
C ARG A 13 -16.76 -42.45 -2.87
N GLU A 14 -15.54 -42.91 -2.60
CA GLU A 14 -14.59 -42.25 -1.70
C GLU A 14 -14.22 -40.86 -2.22
N THR A 15 -13.94 -40.71 -3.52
CA THR A 15 -13.66 -39.40 -4.13
C THR A 15 -14.82 -38.42 -3.94
N ARG A 16 -16.07 -38.88 -4.07
CA ARG A 16 -17.27 -38.04 -3.81
C ARG A 16 -17.42 -37.69 -2.34
N GLU A 17 -17.13 -38.61 -1.43
CA GLU A 17 -17.17 -38.37 0.01
C GLU A 17 -16.09 -37.34 0.43
N ILE A 18 -14.86 -37.50 -0.07
CA ILE A 18 -13.76 -36.54 0.10
C ILE A 18 -14.16 -35.17 -0.42
N ALA A 19 -14.64 -35.07 -1.66
CA ALA A 19 -15.05 -33.81 -2.26
C ALA A 19 -16.16 -33.12 -1.44
N LYS A 20 -17.12 -33.88 -0.91
CA LYS A 20 -18.20 -33.34 -0.09
C LYS A 20 -17.70 -32.78 1.24
N GLU A 21 -16.81 -33.49 1.93
CA GLU A 21 -16.22 -33.02 3.19
C GLU A 21 -15.29 -31.83 2.96
N ASN A 22 -14.45 -31.89 1.93
CA ASN A 22 -13.59 -30.78 1.50
C ASN A 22 -14.41 -29.52 1.22
N LEU A 23 -15.53 -29.64 0.51
CA LEU A 23 -16.43 -28.52 0.24
C LEU A 23 -17.01 -27.92 1.53
N ARG A 24 -17.35 -28.76 2.51
CA ARG A 24 -17.85 -28.31 3.82
C ARG A 24 -16.78 -27.53 4.59
N GLN A 25 -15.55 -28.04 4.62
CA GLN A 25 -14.42 -27.37 5.28
C GLN A 25 -14.09 -26.04 4.59
N MET A 26 -13.98 -26.03 3.27
CA MET A 26 -13.73 -24.80 2.50
C MET A 26 -14.79 -23.72 2.79
N ARG A 27 -16.09 -24.08 2.78
CA ARG A 27 -17.17 -23.14 3.11
C ARG A 27 -17.06 -22.58 4.53
N LYS A 28 -16.62 -23.39 5.50
CA LYS A 28 -16.40 -22.95 6.88
C LYS A 28 -15.29 -21.90 6.95
N TYR A 29 -14.12 -22.17 6.37
CA TYR A 29 -12.99 -21.23 6.38
C TYR A 29 -13.27 -19.96 5.58
N GLU A 30 -13.95 -20.06 4.43
CA GLU A 30 -14.39 -18.89 3.66
C GLU A 30 -15.36 -18.00 4.45
N LYS A 31 -16.29 -18.61 5.21
CA LYS A 31 -17.19 -17.87 6.09
C LYS A 31 -16.42 -17.15 7.20
N GLN A 32 -15.41 -17.79 7.79
CA GLN A 32 -14.57 -17.19 8.83
C GLN A 32 -13.75 -16.00 8.28
N LYS A 33 -13.13 -16.14 7.11
CA LYS A 33 -12.36 -15.07 6.45
C LYS A 33 -13.18 -13.81 6.15
N LYS A 34 -14.47 -13.99 5.88
CA LYS A 34 -15.41 -12.90 5.56
C LYS A 34 -16.20 -12.40 6.77
N ALA A 35 -16.09 -13.08 7.92
CA ALA A 35 -16.79 -12.67 9.12
C ALA A 35 -16.23 -11.32 9.61
N LYS A 36 -17.12 -10.43 10.04
CA LYS A 36 -16.73 -9.25 10.79
C LYS A 36 -16.44 -9.72 12.22
N ILE A 37 -15.17 -9.77 12.58
CA ILE A 37 -14.73 -10.01 13.95
C ILE A 37 -14.25 -8.70 14.58
N PRO A 38 -14.49 -8.48 15.87
CA PRO A 38 -13.95 -7.32 16.61
C PRO A 38 -12.42 -7.25 16.53
N GLU A 39 -11.88 -6.03 16.60
CA GLU A 39 -10.43 -5.80 16.62
C GLU A 39 -9.71 -6.54 17.76
N SER A 40 -10.35 -6.65 18.92
CA SER A 40 -9.81 -7.37 20.08
C SER A 40 -9.46 -8.84 19.81
N ASP A 41 -10.10 -9.48 18.83
CA ASP A 41 -9.96 -10.91 18.57
C ASP A 41 -8.72 -11.24 17.73
N TYR A 42 -8.16 -10.24 17.05
CA TYR A 42 -6.95 -10.37 16.24
C TYR A 42 -5.86 -9.37 16.62
N ILE A 43 -6.09 -8.49 17.58
CA ILE A 43 -5.01 -7.76 18.27
C ILE A 43 -4.40 -8.68 19.34
N THR A 44 -3.07 -8.69 19.41
CA THR A 44 -2.32 -9.53 20.34
C THR A 44 -1.05 -8.83 20.79
N SER A 45 -0.09 -9.57 21.33
CA SER A 45 1.24 -9.07 21.71
C SER A 45 2.31 -9.99 21.13
N MET A 46 3.49 -9.45 20.83
CA MET A 46 4.64 -10.26 20.46
C MET A 46 5.06 -11.12 21.64
N LYS A 47 5.61 -12.31 21.39
CA LYS A 47 6.24 -13.12 22.43
C LYS A 47 7.68 -12.68 22.69
N LYS A 48 8.32 -12.06 21.71
CA LYS A 48 9.69 -11.55 21.76
C LYS A 48 9.72 -10.08 21.34
N ASP A 49 10.49 -9.28 22.05
CA ASP A 49 10.53 -7.82 21.80
C ASP A 49 11.36 -7.45 20.54
N ASP A 50 12.30 -8.32 20.14
CA ASP A 50 13.24 -8.13 19.04
C ASP A 50 12.77 -8.71 17.69
N THR A 51 11.50 -9.14 17.61
CA THR A 51 10.91 -9.72 16.40
C THR A 51 9.90 -8.78 15.75
N ILE A 52 9.79 -8.89 14.42
CA ILE A 52 8.75 -8.18 13.64
C ILE A 52 7.63 -9.13 13.22
N ILE A 53 7.94 -10.40 12.96
CA ILE A 53 6.96 -11.45 12.62
C ILE A 53 7.25 -12.70 13.45
N GLU A 54 6.22 -13.30 14.04
CA GLU A 54 6.27 -14.62 14.68
C GLU A 54 5.23 -15.54 14.04
N ILE A 55 5.68 -16.70 13.57
CA ILE A 55 4.82 -17.71 12.99
C ILE A 55 4.81 -18.89 13.95
N GLU A 56 3.61 -19.27 14.40
CA GLU A 56 3.43 -20.34 15.36
C GLU A 56 2.44 -21.37 14.85
N ASN A 57 2.91 -22.61 14.76
CA ASN A 57 2.13 -23.79 14.40
C ASN A 57 1.27 -23.58 13.14
N LEU A 58 1.82 -22.94 12.11
CA LEU A 58 1.09 -22.56 10.90
C LEU A 58 0.72 -23.79 10.09
N HIS A 59 -0.55 -23.90 9.74
CA HIS A 59 -1.08 -24.94 8.86
C HIS A 59 -1.82 -24.31 7.68
N THR A 60 -1.31 -24.54 6.47
CA THR A 60 -1.94 -24.09 5.22
C THR A 60 -2.16 -25.28 4.31
N TYR A 61 -3.42 -25.62 4.07
CA TYR A 61 -3.83 -26.81 3.31
C TYR A 61 -4.57 -26.44 2.04
N PHE A 62 -4.49 -27.33 1.05
CA PHE A 62 -5.26 -27.26 -0.19
C PHE A 62 -6.22 -28.45 -0.27
N PHE A 63 -7.50 -28.15 -0.40
CA PHE A 63 -8.56 -29.14 -0.52
C PHE A 63 -8.81 -29.43 -2.00
N THR A 64 -8.43 -30.61 -2.48
CA THR A 64 -8.60 -31.05 -3.87
C THR A 64 -9.53 -32.26 -3.95
N ASP A 65 -9.95 -32.64 -5.15
CA ASP A 65 -10.85 -33.80 -5.34
C ASP A 65 -10.16 -35.13 -4.98
N SER A 66 -8.84 -35.17 -5.07
CA SER A 66 -8.03 -36.35 -4.74
C SER A 66 -7.63 -36.43 -3.26
N GLY A 67 -7.95 -35.41 -2.46
CA GLY A 67 -7.60 -35.36 -1.03
C GLY A 67 -7.19 -33.98 -0.54
N THR A 68 -6.65 -33.92 0.67
CA THR A 68 -6.11 -32.69 1.25
C THR A 68 -4.60 -32.68 1.14
N VAL A 69 -4.04 -31.70 0.43
CA VAL A 69 -2.59 -31.47 0.35
C VAL A 69 -2.18 -30.53 1.48
N LYS A 70 -1.35 -31.02 2.39
CA LYS A 70 -0.85 -30.24 3.54
C LYS A 70 0.44 -29.51 3.16
N ALA A 71 0.31 -28.41 2.42
CA ALA A 71 1.46 -27.68 1.89
C ALA A 71 2.33 -27.03 2.98
N VAL A 72 1.71 -26.58 4.08
CA VAL A 72 2.40 -26.14 5.30
C VAL A 72 1.72 -26.86 6.47
N ASN A 73 2.49 -27.53 7.32
CA ASN A 73 1.97 -28.41 8.36
C ASN A 73 2.76 -28.26 9.67
N GLY A 74 2.38 -27.27 10.48
CA GLY A 74 2.96 -27.05 11.82
C GLY A 74 4.27 -26.27 11.79
N VAL A 75 4.43 -25.34 10.84
CA VAL A 75 5.66 -24.54 10.73
C VAL A 75 5.67 -23.43 11.78
N SER A 76 6.79 -23.30 12.50
CA SER A 76 7.01 -22.23 13.47
C SER A 76 8.40 -21.63 13.31
N PHE A 77 8.50 -20.31 13.15
CA PHE A 77 9.75 -19.55 13.13
C PHE A 77 9.47 -18.06 13.28
N ASP A 78 10.49 -17.30 13.63
CA ASP A 78 10.40 -15.86 13.86
C ASP A 78 11.32 -15.10 12.91
N ILE A 79 10.97 -13.85 12.62
CA ILE A 79 11.76 -12.91 11.83
C ILE A 79 12.17 -11.76 12.77
N PRO A 80 13.46 -11.66 13.14
CA PRO A 80 13.97 -10.53 13.91
C PRO A 80 13.85 -9.19 13.16
N GLU A 81 13.67 -8.12 13.92
CA GLU A 81 13.61 -6.75 13.36
C GLU A 81 14.98 -6.39 12.72
N GLY A 82 14.95 -5.79 11.53
CA GLY A 82 16.17 -5.40 10.79
C GLY A 82 17.00 -6.56 10.22
N SER A 83 16.46 -7.78 10.20
CA SER A 83 17.16 -8.97 9.69
C SER A 83 16.68 -9.43 8.31
N VAL A 84 17.50 -10.22 7.63
CA VAL A 84 17.14 -10.93 6.39
C VAL A 84 17.05 -12.42 6.70
N VAL A 85 15.87 -13.00 6.53
CA VAL A 85 15.62 -14.43 6.74
C VAL A 85 15.39 -15.12 5.41
N GLY A 86 16.20 -16.14 5.12
CA GLY A 86 16.08 -16.97 3.91
C GLY A 86 15.38 -18.29 4.19
N VAL A 87 14.38 -18.64 3.39
CA VAL A 87 13.71 -19.96 3.42
C VAL A 87 14.14 -20.77 2.21
N VAL A 88 14.83 -21.89 2.44
CA VAL A 88 15.37 -22.77 1.39
C VAL A 88 14.74 -24.16 1.47
N GLY A 89 14.77 -24.88 0.35
CA GLY A 89 14.19 -26.22 0.24
C GLY A 89 13.85 -26.59 -1.20
N GLU A 90 13.49 -27.85 -1.43
CA GLU A 90 13.20 -28.39 -2.76
C GLU A 90 11.91 -27.82 -3.39
N SER A 91 11.73 -28.03 -4.70
CA SER A 91 10.49 -27.63 -5.37
C SER A 91 9.29 -28.33 -4.73
N GLY A 92 8.22 -27.57 -4.45
CA GLY A 92 7.00 -28.11 -3.83
C GLY A 92 7.02 -28.26 -2.31
N CYS A 93 8.11 -27.93 -1.60
CA CYS A 93 8.19 -28.10 -0.14
C CYS A 93 7.45 -27.03 0.70
N GLY A 94 6.62 -26.19 0.09
CA GLY A 94 5.79 -25.20 0.81
C GLY A 94 6.38 -23.80 1.04
N LYS A 95 7.56 -23.47 0.47
CA LYS A 95 8.20 -22.14 0.63
C LYS A 95 7.28 -20.98 0.19
N SER A 96 6.82 -21.03 -1.06
CA SER A 96 5.96 -19.98 -1.62
C SER A 96 4.61 -19.93 -0.89
N VAL A 97 4.07 -21.08 -0.48
CA VAL A 97 2.82 -21.15 0.29
C VAL A 97 2.97 -20.49 1.65
N THR A 98 4.11 -20.67 2.32
CA THR A 98 4.41 -20.02 3.60
C THR A 98 4.45 -18.50 3.45
N SER A 99 5.15 -17.98 2.43
CA SER A 99 5.18 -16.54 2.13
C SER A 99 3.79 -15.97 1.79
N LEU A 100 3.02 -16.67 0.95
CA LEU A 100 1.64 -16.29 0.62
C LEU A 100 0.71 -16.35 1.84
N ALA A 101 0.94 -17.27 2.79
CA ALA A 101 0.16 -17.35 4.02
C ALA A 101 0.38 -16.13 4.93
N ILE A 102 1.64 -15.70 5.09
CA ILE A 102 1.99 -14.45 5.80
C ILE A 102 1.26 -13.26 5.18
N MET A 103 1.30 -13.16 3.85
CA MET A 103 0.60 -12.10 3.13
C MET A 103 -0.92 -12.30 3.06
N ARG A 104 -1.49 -13.41 3.54
CA ARG A 104 -2.92 -13.80 3.37
C ARG A 104 -3.37 -13.83 1.89
N LEU A 105 -2.47 -14.21 0.99
CA LEU A 105 -2.67 -14.30 -0.47
C LEU A 105 -2.84 -15.74 -0.98
N VAL A 106 -2.95 -16.72 -0.07
CA VAL A 106 -3.25 -18.11 -0.43
C VAL A 106 -4.55 -18.17 -1.24
N GLN A 107 -4.49 -18.79 -2.42
CA GLN A 107 -5.60 -18.83 -3.37
C GLN A 107 -6.80 -19.63 -2.82
N GLY A 108 -7.87 -18.92 -2.46
CA GLY A 108 -9.15 -19.52 -2.08
C GLY A 108 -10.02 -19.87 -3.29
N PRO A 109 -11.04 -20.75 -3.15
CA PRO A 109 -11.47 -21.39 -1.91
C PRO A 109 -10.67 -22.64 -1.53
N GLN A 110 -9.86 -23.19 -2.43
CA GLN A 110 -9.13 -24.46 -2.21
C GLN A 110 -8.02 -24.33 -1.16
N GLY A 111 -7.26 -23.24 -1.18
CA GLY A 111 -6.20 -22.97 -0.22
C GLY A 111 -6.71 -22.23 1.01
N GLN A 112 -6.50 -22.80 2.20
CA GLN A 112 -6.94 -22.24 3.46
C GLN A 112 -5.83 -22.31 4.52
N ILE A 113 -5.70 -21.24 5.29
CA ILE A 113 -4.99 -21.30 6.58
C ILE A 113 -5.98 -21.96 7.54
N VAL A 114 -5.67 -23.17 7.99
CA VAL A 114 -6.60 -24.00 8.78
C VAL A 114 -6.34 -23.89 10.28
N ASP A 115 -5.10 -23.57 10.66
CA ASP A 115 -4.68 -23.43 12.05
C ASP A 115 -3.36 -22.64 12.13
N GLY A 116 -3.01 -22.22 13.35
CA GLY A 116 -1.81 -21.45 13.66
C GLY A 116 -2.06 -19.96 13.80
N SER A 117 -0.99 -19.25 14.17
CA SER A 117 -0.99 -17.81 14.43
C SER A 117 0.17 -17.15 13.68
N ILE A 118 -0.07 -15.94 13.19
CA ILE A 118 0.96 -15.12 12.55
C ILE A 118 0.91 -13.74 13.21
N ARG A 119 1.77 -13.49 14.19
CA ARG A 119 1.87 -12.19 14.85
C ARG A 119 2.77 -11.27 14.06
N PHE A 120 2.28 -10.06 13.79
CA PHE A 120 3.02 -9.04 13.06
C PHE A 120 2.96 -7.72 13.82
N LYS A 121 4.14 -7.18 14.14
CA LYS A 121 4.33 -5.86 14.73
C LYS A 121 4.21 -4.80 13.64
N SER A 122 3.25 -3.89 13.77
CA SER A 122 2.91 -2.88 12.78
C SER A 122 2.59 -1.53 13.43
N SER A 123 2.64 -0.44 12.66
CA SER A 123 2.22 0.88 13.08
C SER A 123 0.91 1.29 12.41
N ASP A 124 -0.18 1.29 13.18
CA ASP A 124 -1.49 1.69 12.67
C ASP A 124 -1.73 3.19 12.92
N PHE A 125 -2.61 3.81 12.12
CA PHE A 125 -2.96 5.21 12.36
C PHE A 125 -3.88 5.33 13.57
N ILE A 126 -3.71 6.42 14.32
CA ILE A 126 -4.71 6.85 15.28
C ILE A 126 -5.82 7.55 14.48
N TYR A 127 -7.06 7.10 14.64
CA TYR A 127 -8.21 7.64 13.93
C TYR A 127 -9.05 8.55 14.84
N ASP A 128 -9.56 9.65 14.28
CA ASP A 128 -10.51 10.54 14.94
C ASP A 128 -11.93 9.93 15.02
N GLU A 129 -12.87 10.63 15.67
CA GLU A 129 -14.28 10.22 15.78
C GLU A 129 -14.98 10.02 14.42
N LYS A 130 -14.41 10.57 13.34
CA LYS A 130 -14.92 10.47 11.97
C LYS A 130 -14.20 9.38 11.16
N GLY A 131 -13.30 8.61 11.77
CA GLY A 131 -12.54 7.56 11.13
C GLY A 131 -11.43 8.07 10.21
N LYS A 132 -10.95 9.30 10.38
CA LYS A 132 -9.82 9.85 9.62
C LYS A 132 -8.53 9.80 10.44
N PRO A 133 -7.38 9.54 9.82
CA PRO A 133 -6.11 9.53 10.54
C PRO A 133 -5.82 10.92 11.11
N VAL A 134 -5.37 10.97 12.36
CA VAL A 134 -5.09 12.20 13.09
C VAL A 134 -3.79 12.82 12.56
N PRO A 135 -3.79 14.05 12.04
CA PRO A 135 -2.59 14.68 11.50
C PRO A 135 -1.62 15.14 12.59
N VAL A 136 -0.32 15.01 12.33
CA VAL A 136 0.73 15.61 13.18
C VAL A 136 1.01 17.03 12.69
N TYR A 137 1.00 18.01 13.59
CA TYR A 137 1.26 19.41 13.26
C TYR A 137 2.70 19.84 13.57
N GLU A 138 3.22 20.80 12.82
CA GLU A 138 4.50 21.43 13.09
C GLU A 138 4.45 22.24 14.39
N ARG A 139 5.52 22.16 15.17
CA ARG A 139 5.67 22.90 16.43
C ARG A 139 6.88 23.81 16.36
N ASP A 140 6.76 24.99 16.92
CA ASP A 140 7.84 25.96 17.01
C ASP A 140 8.86 25.59 18.13
N ALA A 141 9.88 26.43 18.31
CA ALA A 141 10.91 26.22 19.34
C ALA A 141 10.38 26.24 20.79
N LYS A 142 9.14 26.72 21.00
CA LYS A 142 8.47 26.75 22.30
C LYS A 142 7.47 25.60 22.47
N GLY A 143 7.26 24.79 21.43
CA GLY A 143 6.33 23.67 21.42
C GLY A 143 4.90 24.04 21.02
N GLU A 144 4.66 25.27 20.55
CA GLU A 144 3.35 25.75 20.09
C GLU A 144 3.11 25.36 18.63
N ILE A 145 1.86 25.10 18.24
CA ILE A 145 1.52 24.72 16.86
C ILE A 145 1.77 25.90 15.92
N VAL A 146 2.46 25.65 14.81
CA VAL A 146 2.69 26.63 13.75
C VAL A 146 1.42 26.80 12.92
N TYR A 147 1.00 28.05 12.71
CA TYR A 147 -0.15 28.39 11.86
C TYR A 147 0.30 29.15 10.61
N ALA A 148 -0.32 28.85 9.47
CA ALA A 148 -0.09 29.55 8.20
C ALA A 148 -1.40 29.94 7.52
N PRO A 149 -1.40 30.94 6.62
CA PRO A 149 -2.56 31.30 5.82
C PRO A 149 -3.10 30.09 5.03
N ALA A 150 -4.36 29.78 5.28
CA ALA A 150 -5.05 28.64 4.71
C ALA A 150 -5.25 28.81 3.21
N CYS A 151 -4.97 27.76 2.45
CA CYS A 151 -5.14 27.79 0.99
C CYS A 151 -6.55 27.35 0.59
N VAL A 152 -7.10 27.98 -0.45
CA VAL A 152 -8.33 27.53 -1.11
C VAL A 152 -8.00 26.24 -1.85
N ARG A 153 -8.80 25.19 -1.61
CA ARG A 153 -8.62 23.88 -2.25
C ARG A 153 -9.79 23.58 -3.18
N ASN A 154 -9.54 22.84 -4.26
CA ASN A 154 -10.59 22.34 -5.15
C ASN A 154 -11.32 21.13 -4.52
N ARG A 155 -12.30 20.55 -5.21
CA ARG A 155 -13.03 19.34 -4.73
C ARG A 155 -12.13 18.13 -4.52
N ASN A 156 -10.98 18.09 -5.19
CA ASN A 156 -9.99 17.02 -5.11
C ASN A 156 -8.95 17.27 -4.00
N GLY A 157 -9.08 18.37 -3.25
CA GLY A 157 -8.16 18.72 -2.16
C GLY A 157 -6.86 19.42 -2.59
N GLU A 158 -6.68 19.65 -3.89
CA GLU A 158 -5.51 20.34 -4.45
C GLU A 158 -5.63 21.86 -4.23
N VAL A 159 -4.50 22.50 -3.95
CA VAL A 159 -4.43 23.95 -3.73
C VAL A 159 -4.74 24.67 -5.04
N ARG A 160 -5.73 25.56 -5.01
CA ARG A 160 -6.00 26.47 -6.14
C ARG A 160 -4.90 27.50 -6.21
N THR A 161 -4.31 27.65 -7.39
CA THR A 161 -3.29 28.64 -7.67
C THR A 161 -3.77 29.65 -8.71
N ASP A 162 -3.48 30.92 -8.46
CA ASP A 162 -3.77 32.02 -9.38
C ASP A 162 -2.45 32.46 -10.05
N PRO A 163 -2.44 32.79 -11.36
CA PRO A 163 -1.27 33.35 -12.03
C PRO A 163 -0.73 34.59 -11.32
N VAL A 164 0.59 34.68 -11.16
CA VAL A 164 1.23 35.85 -10.56
C VAL A 164 1.39 36.92 -11.62
N GLN A 165 0.64 38.01 -11.48
CA GLN A 165 0.74 39.15 -12.39
C GLN A 165 2.03 39.93 -12.10
N LYS A 166 2.81 40.24 -13.15
CA LYS A 166 3.98 41.12 -13.04
C LYS A 166 3.54 42.47 -12.49
N LYS A 167 4.38 43.02 -11.62
CA LYS A 167 4.22 44.37 -11.08
C LYS A 167 5.37 45.25 -11.56
N ASP A 168 5.10 46.54 -11.71
CA ASP A 168 6.14 47.52 -11.97
C ASP A 168 7.00 47.78 -10.71
N LEU A 169 7.99 48.66 -10.84
CA LEU A 169 8.89 49.03 -9.73
C LEU A 169 8.16 49.70 -8.55
N ASN A 170 6.92 50.17 -8.75
CA ASN A 170 6.08 50.80 -7.72
C ASN A 170 5.05 49.81 -7.13
N GLY A 171 5.01 48.56 -7.63
CA GLY A 171 4.09 47.52 -7.18
C GLY A 171 2.73 47.50 -7.90
N GLU A 172 2.53 48.28 -8.95
CA GLU A 172 1.29 48.32 -9.73
C GLU A 172 1.25 47.21 -10.78
N PRO A 173 0.09 46.59 -11.06
CA PRO A 173 -0.01 45.47 -12.00
C PRO A 173 0.27 45.89 -13.45
N LEU A 174 1.16 45.18 -14.13
CA LEU A 174 1.51 45.43 -15.53
C LEU A 174 0.44 44.89 -16.49
N PHE A 175 0.13 45.68 -17.51
CA PHE A 175 -0.77 45.33 -18.61
C PHE A 175 -0.08 45.62 -19.95
N GLU A 176 -0.25 44.71 -20.91
CA GLU A 176 0.16 44.87 -22.31
C GLU A 176 -1.09 45.19 -23.15
N GLU A 177 -0.95 46.08 -24.13
CA GLU A 177 -2.05 46.45 -25.01
C GLU A 177 -2.00 45.60 -26.29
N LYS A 178 -2.98 44.68 -26.44
CA LYS A 178 -3.15 43.85 -27.64
C LYS A 178 -4.57 44.03 -28.17
N ASP A 179 -4.69 44.35 -29.46
CA ASP A 179 -5.96 44.56 -30.15
C ASP A 179 -6.92 45.56 -29.44
N GLY A 180 -6.35 46.65 -28.89
CA GLY A 180 -7.10 47.68 -28.17
C GLY A 180 -7.66 47.24 -26.80
N LYS A 181 -7.19 46.09 -26.27
CA LYS A 181 -7.56 45.59 -24.93
C LYS A 181 -6.32 45.47 -24.05
N LYS A 182 -6.47 45.90 -22.79
CA LYS A 182 -5.45 45.71 -21.74
C LYS A 182 -5.44 44.25 -21.28
N VAL A 183 -4.34 43.55 -21.53
CA VAL A 183 -4.13 42.15 -21.15
C VAL A 183 -3.12 42.10 -19.99
N PRO A 184 -3.41 41.40 -18.87
CA PRO A 184 -2.46 41.25 -17.76
C PRO A 184 -1.16 40.57 -18.20
N VAL A 185 -0.01 41.10 -17.79
CA VAL A 185 1.28 40.45 -17.99
C VAL A 185 1.61 39.59 -16.77
N TYR A 186 1.91 38.32 -16.95
CA TYR A 186 2.24 37.39 -15.86
C TYR A 186 3.74 37.14 -15.74
N GLU A 187 4.17 36.75 -14.54
CA GLU A 187 5.53 36.25 -14.30
C GLU A 187 5.71 34.90 -14.98
N THR A 188 6.91 34.66 -15.53
CA THR A 188 7.27 33.42 -16.21
C THR A 188 8.56 32.87 -15.61
N ASP A 189 8.64 31.56 -15.41
CA ASP A 189 9.83 30.87 -14.92
C ASP A 189 10.92 30.71 -16.01
N GLU A 190 12.03 30.04 -15.66
CA GLU A 190 13.17 29.79 -16.54
C GLU A 190 12.81 28.96 -17.80
N ASN A 191 11.71 28.22 -17.75
CA ASN A 191 11.19 27.42 -18.86
C ASN A 191 10.12 28.16 -19.68
N GLY A 192 9.77 29.40 -19.30
CA GLY A 192 8.73 30.20 -19.94
C GLY A 192 7.30 29.89 -19.48
N GLU A 193 7.12 29.11 -18.42
CA GLU A 193 5.80 28.80 -17.87
C GLU A 193 5.34 29.89 -16.89
N ILE A 194 4.03 30.17 -16.86
CA ILE A 194 3.47 31.21 -15.97
C ILE A 194 3.61 30.79 -14.51
N VAL A 195 4.25 31.63 -13.70
CA VAL A 195 4.36 31.45 -12.25
C VAL A 195 2.99 31.60 -11.62
N ARG A 196 2.62 30.68 -10.72
CA ARG A 196 1.32 30.67 -10.03
C ARG A 196 1.51 30.63 -8.52
N ALA A 197 0.72 31.42 -7.79
CA ALA A 197 0.75 31.48 -6.33
C ALA A 197 -0.50 30.84 -5.71
N PRO A 198 -0.38 30.20 -4.53
CA PRO A 198 -1.53 29.66 -3.78
C PRO A 198 -2.57 30.74 -3.48
N ARG A 199 -3.83 30.45 -3.80
CA ARG A 199 -4.95 31.32 -3.44
C ARG A 199 -5.29 31.14 -1.97
N LEU A 200 -5.25 32.22 -1.20
CA LEU A 200 -5.54 32.18 0.24
C LEU A 200 -7.04 32.27 0.53
N LYS A 201 -7.51 31.52 1.52
CA LYS A 201 -8.85 31.65 2.09
C LYS A 201 -8.91 32.95 2.90
N LYS A 202 -9.96 33.71 2.67
CA LYS A 202 -10.26 34.92 3.43
C LYS A 202 -11.52 34.71 4.27
N ASP A 203 -11.55 35.29 5.45
CA ASP A 203 -12.74 35.35 6.29
C ASP A 203 -13.76 36.36 5.73
N LYS A 204 -14.85 36.58 6.48
CA LYS A 204 -15.90 37.54 6.10
C LYS A 204 -15.42 39.00 6.10
N GLU A 205 -14.30 39.29 6.76
CA GLU A 205 -13.70 40.62 6.92
C GLU A 205 -12.56 40.87 5.91
N GLY A 206 -12.18 39.84 5.14
CA GLY A 206 -11.15 39.91 4.11
C GLY A 206 -9.74 39.53 4.58
N ASN A 207 -9.57 39.14 5.84
CA ASN A 207 -8.28 38.72 6.39
C ASN A 207 -8.00 37.24 6.06
N PRO A 208 -6.72 36.84 5.90
CA PRO A 208 -6.37 35.45 5.66
C PRO A 208 -6.78 34.56 6.85
N VAL A 209 -7.55 33.50 6.57
CA VAL A 209 -7.85 32.47 7.57
C VAL A 209 -6.57 31.71 7.87
N LEU A 210 -6.21 31.52 9.13
CA LEU A 210 -5.05 30.73 9.53
C LEU A 210 -5.46 29.26 9.76
N GLU A 211 -4.65 28.33 9.26
CA GLU A 211 -4.78 26.89 9.53
C GLU A 211 -3.47 26.31 10.09
N PRO A 212 -3.53 25.31 10.98
CA PRO A 212 -2.33 24.69 11.53
C PRO A 212 -1.55 23.96 10.43
N VAL A 213 -0.23 24.14 10.43
CA VAL A 213 0.65 23.54 9.42
C VAL A 213 0.87 22.08 9.75
N GLN A 214 0.40 21.19 8.87
CA GLN A 214 0.64 19.76 9.01
C GLN A 214 2.10 19.44 8.70
N LYS A 215 2.73 18.67 9.60
CA LYS A 215 4.09 18.18 9.45
C LYS A 215 4.20 17.30 8.20
N ARG A 216 5.32 17.44 7.50
CA ARG A 216 5.66 16.61 6.34
C ARG A 216 6.91 15.76 6.62
N ASP A 217 6.97 14.59 6.00
CA ASP A 217 8.15 13.71 6.05
C ASP A 217 9.22 14.15 5.04
N SER A 218 10.30 13.38 4.93
CA SER A 218 11.40 13.64 3.97
C SER A 218 10.97 13.60 2.50
N ASN A 219 9.86 12.93 2.19
CA ASN A 219 9.28 12.87 0.83
C ASN A 219 8.28 14.01 0.58
N GLY A 220 7.97 14.81 1.60
CA GLY A 220 6.94 15.84 1.58
C GLY A 220 5.52 15.31 1.80
N PHE A 221 5.36 14.06 2.20
CA PHE A 221 4.06 13.46 2.51
C PHE A 221 3.54 13.93 3.86
N PRO A 222 2.22 14.12 4.01
CA PRO A 222 1.62 14.48 5.29
C PRO A 222 1.85 13.39 6.34
N VAL A 223 2.26 13.80 7.54
CA VAL A 223 2.49 12.88 8.67
C VAL A 223 1.22 12.78 9.52
N PHE A 224 0.92 11.57 9.97
CA PHE A 224 -0.20 11.24 10.85
C PHE A 224 0.31 10.56 12.12
N GLU A 225 -0.46 10.66 13.20
CA GLU A 225 -0.18 9.97 14.44
C GLU A 225 -0.36 8.47 14.23
N THR A 226 0.59 7.70 14.76
CA THR A 226 0.58 6.25 14.70
C THR A 226 0.77 5.67 16.09
N GLU A 227 0.24 4.46 16.27
CA GLU A 227 0.42 3.66 17.47
C GLU A 227 0.93 2.27 17.10
N PRO A 228 1.85 1.69 17.89
CA PRO A 228 2.30 0.33 17.68
C PRO A 228 1.16 -0.64 18.00
N LYS A 229 0.86 -1.54 17.06
CA LYS A 229 -0.09 -2.64 17.23
C LYS A 229 0.53 -3.95 16.79
N VAL A 230 0.08 -5.03 17.40
CA VAL A 230 0.46 -6.38 16.99
C VAL A 230 -0.80 -7.10 16.54
N PHE A 231 -0.79 -7.58 15.30
CA PHE A 231 -1.93 -8.28 14.71
C PHE A 231 -1.63 -9.77 14.53
N ASP A 232 -2.58 -10.62 14.92
CA ASP A 232 -2.65 -12.01 14.44
C ASP A 232 -3.29 -12.03 13.04
N ILE A 233 -2.43 -11.88 12.03
CA ILE A 233 -2.82 -11.77 10.63
C ILE A 233 -3.63 -13.00 10.18
N ALA A 234 -3.38 -14.19 10.75
CA ALA A 234 -4.11 -15.41 10.40
C ALA A 234 -5.61 -15.34 10.77
N LYS A 235 -5.99 -14.47 11.72
CA LYS A 235 -7.37 -14.26 12.16
C LYS A 235 -8.00 -13.00 11.56
N MET A 236 -7.19 -11.98 11.26
CA MET A 236 -7.62 -10.67 10.76
C MET A 236 -8.51 -10.71 9.50
N PRO A 237 -9.68 -10.06 9.45
CA PRO A 237 -10.53 -10.04 8.26
C PRO A 237 -9.80 -9.57 6.99
N ILE A 238 -10.19 -10.08 5.83
CA ILE A 238 -9.54 -9.71 4.55
C ILE A 238 -9.61 -8.19 4.28
N GLY A 239 -10.69 -7.54 4.70
CA GLY A 239 -10.85 -6.09 4.54
C GLY A 239 -9.81 -5.30 5.34
N GLU A 240 -9.50 -5.74 6.56
CA GLU A 240 -8.54 -5.10 7.45
C GLU A 240 -7.10 -5.34 6.98
N MET A 241 -6.81 -6.52 6.42
CA MET A 241 -5.50 -6.84 5.87
C MET A 241 -5.04 -5.84 4.78
N ARG A 242 -5.97 -5.14 4.13
CA ARG A 242 -5.66 -4.08 3.15
C ARG A 242 -4.94 -2.89 3.77
N LYS A 243 -5.16 -2.60 5.05
CA LYS A 243 -4.48 -1.49 5.76
C LYS A 243 -3.00 -1.80 6.02
N LEU A 244 -2.65 -3.08 6.12
CA LEU A 244 -1.28 -3.53 6.35
C LEU A 244 -0.50 -3.71 5.04
N ARG A 245 -1.13 -4.30 4.02
CA ARG A 245 -0.48 -4.56 2.73
C ARG A 245 -0.14 -3.26 2.00
N GLY A 246 1.08 -3.16 1.50
CA GLY A 246 1.58 -2.00 0.75
C GLY A 246 1.98 -0.80 1.61
N LYS A 247 1.45 -0.67 2.83
CA LYS A 247 1.91 0.33 3.81
C LYS A 247 3.00 -0.22 4.72
N GLU A 248 2.76 -1.40 5.31
CA GLU A 248 3.58 -1.96 6.39
C GLU A 248 4.30 -3.24 5.95
N ILE A 249 3.69 -3.99 5.02
CA ILE A 249 4.27 -5.20 4.44
C ILE A 249 3.98 -5.28 2.95
N ALA A 250 5.00 -5.53 2.15
CA ALA A 250 4.91 -5.68 0.70
C ALA A 250 5.45 -7.04 0.25
N MET A 251 5.06 -7.47 -0.95
CA MET A 251 5.53 -8.72 -1.54
C MET A 251 5.93 -8.51 -2.99
N ILE A 252 7.12 -9.00 -3.32
CA ILE A 252 7.65 -9.01 -4.69
C ILE A 252 7.48 -10.43 -5.23
N PHE A 253 6.66 -10.57 -6.28
CA PHE A 253 6.38 -11.87 -6.88
C PHE A 253 7.52 -12.33 -7.80
N GLN A 254 7.63 -13.65 -7.97
CA GLN A 254 8.67 -14.28 -8.79
C GLN A 254 8.58 -13.91 -10.28
N GLU A 255 7.37 -13.69 -10.81
CA GLU A 255 7.14 -13.39 -12.22
C GLU A 255 6.61 -11.96 -12.42
N PRO A 256 7.45 -11.01 -12.85
CA PRO A 256 7.08 -9.61 -12.82
C PRO A 256 5.98 -9.21 -13.81
N MET A 257 5.82 -9.99 -14.88
CA MET A 257 4.76 -9.78 -15.88
C MET A 257 3.36 -10.06 -15.34
N THR A 258 3.23 -10.92 -14.33
CA THR A 258 1.93 -11.22 -13.73
C THR A 258 1.48 -10.12 -12.76
N SER A 259 2.41 -9.28 -12.30
CA SER A 259 2.16 -8.27 -11.28
C SER A 259 1.93 -6.87 -11.86
N LEU A 260 2.50 -6.57 -13.04
CA LEU A 260 2.28 -5.31 -13.74
C LEU A 260 1.15 -5.45 -14.76
N ASN A 261 0.19 -4.54 -14.73
CA ASN A 261 -0.87 -4.46 -15.72
C ASN A 261 -0.31 -3.88 -17.04
N PRO A 262 -0.40 -4.61 -18.17
CA PRO A 262 0.19 -4.18 -19.44
C PRO A 262 -0.53 -2.99 -20.10
N VAL A 263 -1.74 -2.65 -19.64
CA VAL A 263 -2.57 -1.57 -20.20
C VAL A 263 -2.25 -0.21 -19.57
N PHE A 264 -1.56 -0.18 -18.43
CA PHE A 264 -1.17 1.04 -17.74
C PHE A 264 0.33 1.30 -17.86
N THR A 265 0.71 2.57 -17.85
CA THR A 265 2.12 2.98 -17.76
C THR A 265 2.71 2.58 -16.41
N ILE A 266 4.03 2.54 -16.33
CA ILE A 266 4.74 2.29 -15.08
C ILE A 266 4.42 3.37 -14.04
N GLY A 267 4.42 4.63 -14.47
CA GLY A 267 4.14 5.77 -13.60
C GLY A 267 2.75 5.71 -12.98
N ASN A 268 1.72 5.37 -13.76
CA ASN A 268 0.36 5.25 -13.23
C ASN A 268 0.26 4.20 -12.12
N GLN A 269 0.95 3.06 -12.28
CA GLN A 269 0.90 1.96 -11.31
C GLN A 269 1.67 2.28 -10.04
N LEU A 270 2.83 2.96 -10.16
CA LEU A 270 3.60 3.44 -9.00
C LEU A 270 2.82 4.51 -8.23
N ASP A 271 2.25 5.49 -8.93
CA ASP A 271 1.48 6.56 -8.31
C ASP A 271 0.23 6.03 -7.60
N GLU A 272 -0.48 5.08 -8.21
CA GLU A 272 -1.64 4.43 -7.60
C GLU A 272 -1.26 3.76 -6.27
N ALA A 273 -0.16 3.00 -6.23
CA ALA A 273 0.30 2.34 -5.01
C ALA A 273 0.59 3.35 -3.89
N ILE A 274 1.21 4.49 -4.22
CA ILE A 274 1.48 5.56 -3.26
C ILE A 274 0.18 6.21 -2.78
N LEU A 275 -0.69 6.61 -3.71
CA LEU A 275 -1.93 7.35 -3.42
C LEU A 275 -2.93 6.52 -2.59
N VAL A 276 -3.01 5.21 -2.84
CA VAL A 276 -3.91 4.31 -2.11
C VAL A 276 -3.45 4.12 -0.66
N ASN A 277 -2.15 4.05 -0.42
CA ASN A 277 -1.60 3.72 0.90
C ASN A 277 -1.25 4.96 1.75
N ASN A 278 -1.17 6.15 1.14
CA ASN A 278 -0.75 7.38 1.83
C ASN A 278 -1.83 8.47 1.76
N PRO A 279 -2.67 8.59 2.82
CA PRO A 279 -3.74 9.59 2.86
C PRO A 279 -3.21 11.02 2.70
N GLY A 280 -3.83 11.82 1.84
CA GLY A 280 -3.51 13.24 1.69
C GLY A 280 -2.27 13.56 0.83
N VAL A 281 -1.64 12.55 0.22
CA VAL A 281 -0.62 12.75 -0.81
C VAL A 281 -1.28 13.26 -2.10
N THR A 282 -0.66 14.24 -2.76
CA THR A 282 -1.13 14.76 -4.05
C THR A 282 -0.54 13.98 -5.23
N ASN A 283 -1.17 14.04 -6.41
CA ASN A 283 -0.66 13.40 -7.62
C ASN A 283 0.78 13.84 -7.96
N GLU A 284 1.08 15.12 -7.79
CA GLU A 284 2.43 15.66 -8.04
C GLU A 284 3.47 15.09 -7.06
N GLN A 285 3.10 14.95 -5.79
CA GLN A 285 3.95 14.33 -4.77
C GLN A 285 4.18 12.85 -5.06
N ALA A 286 3.13 12.13 -5.44
CA ALA A 286 3.22 10.72 -5.84
C ALA A 286 4.16 10.55 -7.03
N LYS A 287 3.97 11.30 -8.12
CA LYS A 287 4.83 11.28 -9.30
C LYS A 287 6.30 11.54 -8.95
N ARG A 288 6.57 12.57 -8.14
CA ARG A 288 7.94 12.91 -7.72
C ARG A 288 8.58 11.75 -6.93
N HIS A 289 7.81 11.13 -6.04
CA HIS A 289 8.28 9.99 -5.26
C HIS A 289 8.48 8.74 -6.14
N SER A 290 7.58 8.44 -7.07
CA SER A 290 7.71 7.35 -8.05
C SER A 290 9.00 7.47 -8.87
N ILE A 291 9.32 8.67 -9.37
CA ILE A 291 10.56 8.92 -10.13
C ILE A 291 11.78 8.73 -9.24
N ASN A 292 11.73 9.16 -7.97
CA ASN A 292 12.79 8.92 -7.00
C ASN A 292 12.98 7.42 -6.74
N MET A 293 11.90 6.65 -6.55
CA MET A 293 11.99 5.19 -6.35
C MET A 293 12.59 4.47 -7.56
N LEU A 294 12.18 4.85 -8.78
CA LEU A 294 12.81 4.35 -10.02
C LEU A 294 14.32 4.63 -10.05
N THR A 295 14.73 5.80 -9.56
CA THR A 295 16.14 6.19 -9.48
C THR A 295 16.89 5.32 -8.47
N GLN A 296 16.32 5.11 -7.28
CA GLN A 296 16.93 4.30 -6.22
C GLN A 296 17.15 2.84 -6.63
N VAL A 297 16.23 2.26 -7.40
CA VAL A 297 16.41 0.89 -7.92
C VAL A 297 17.36 0.82 -9.12
N GLY A 298 17.93 1.93 -9.58
CA GLY A 298 18.92 1.98 -10.64
C GLY A 298 18.33 1.93 -12.06
N ILE A 299 17.12 2.44 -12.27
CA ILE A 299 16.57 2.64 -13.61
C ILE A 299 17.19 3.89 -14.24
N ALA A 300 17.83 3.71 -15.40
CA ALA A 300 18.32 4.83 -16.21
C ALA A 300 17.15 5.58 -16.85
N MET A 301 17.23 6.91 -16.89
CA MET A 301 16.19 7.79 -17.43
C MET A 301 14.80 7.52 -16.79
N PRO A 302 14.67 7.73 -15.47
CA PRO A 302 13.46 7.36 -14.73
C PRO A 302 12.21 8.09 -15.24
N GLU A 303 12.33 9.34 -15.70
CA GLU A 303 11.20 10.10 -16.27
C GLU A 303 10.67 9.51 -17.58
N GLU A 304 11.55 8.95 -18.40
CA GLU A 304 11.17 8.27 -19.64
C GLU A 304 10.55 6.92 -19.33
N VAL A 305 11.14 6.16 -18.40
CA VAL A 305 10.59 4.86 -17.98
C VAL A 305 9.23 4.99 -17.28
N TYR A 306 9.02 6.06 -16.52
CA TYR A 306 7.74 6.39 -15.90
C TYR A 306 6.60 6.46 -16.94
N LYS A 307 6.89 6.94 -18.16
CA LYS A 307 5.89 7.06 -19.25
C LYS A 307 5.69 5.76 -20.05
N LYS A 308 6.59 4.78 -19.90
CA LYS A 308 6.56 3.52 -20.66
C LYS A 308 5.54 2.53 -20.11
N PHE A 309 5.18 1.56 -20.93
CA PHE A 309 4.39 0.40 -20.58
C PHE A 309 5.28 -0.80 -20.21
N PRO A 310 4.77 -1.77 -19.42
CA PRO A 310 5.55 -2.94 -19.02
C PRO A 310 6.19 -3.69 -20.19
N HIS A 311 5.48 -3.84 -21.31
CA HIS A 311 5.97 -4.59 -22.47
C HIS A 311 7.21 -3.95 -23.14
N GLU A 312 7.45 -2.66 -22.92
CA GLU A 312 8.59 -1.91 -23.46
C GLU A 312 9.87 -2.04 -22.60
N LEU A 313 9.76 -2.68 -21.44
CA LEU A 313 10.89 -2.87 -20.51
C LEU A 313 11.47 -4.28 -20.61
N SER A 314 12.77 -4.41 -20.33
CA SER A 314 13.41 -5.73 -20.18
C SER A 314 12.94 -6.43 -18.89
N GLY A 315 13.11 -7.75 -18.80
CA GLY A 315 12.72 -8.52 -17.62
C GLY A 315 13.34 -7.99 -16.32
N GLY A 316 14.64 -7.68 -16.33
CA GLY A 316 15.33 -7.11 -15.16
C GLY A 316 14.85 -5.70 -14.81
N MET A 317 14.49 -4.88 -15.81
CA MET A 317 13.87 -3.57 -15.55
C MET A 317 12.49 -3.72 -14.89
N ARG A 318 11.67 -4.67 -15.36
CA ARG A 318 10.35 -4.95 -14.73
C ARG A 318 10.50 -5.40 -13.28
N GLN A 319 11.49 -6.23 -12.98
CA GLN A 319 11.76 -6.65 -11.60
C GLN A 319 12.17 -5.46 -10.71
N ARG A 320 13.04 -4.57 -11.21
CA ARG A 320 13.39 -3.33 -10.51
C ARG A 320 12.19 -2.42 -10.27
N VAL A 321 11.33 -2.27 -11.28
CA VAL A 321 10.09 -1.49 -11.14
C VAL A 321 9.19 -2.08 -10.05
N MET A 322 9.08 -3.40 -9.96
CA MET A 322 8.32 -4.03 -8.87
C MET A 322 8.96 -3.81 -7.49
N ILE A 323 10.29 -3.82 -7.41
CA ILE A 323 11.00 -3.46 -6.17
C ILE A 323 10.68 -2.00 -5.80
N ALA A 324 10.65 -1.08 -6.77
CA ALA A 324 10.32 0.32 -6.53
C ALA A 324 8.85 0.55 -6.12
N MET A 325 7.95 -0.37 -6.47
CA MET A 325 6.52 -0.31 -6.14
C MET A 325 6.21 -0.91 -4.76
N ALA A 326 7.07 -1.79 -4.26
CA ALA A 326 6.92 -2.51 -3.00
C ALA A 326 7.45 -1.68 -1.83
#